data_AF-A0A1Q9D5A7-F1
#
_entry.id   AF-A0A1Q9D5A7-F1
#
_cell.length_a   1.000
_cell.length_b   1.000
_cell.length_c   1.000
_cell.angle_alpha   90.00
_cell.angle_beta   90.00
_cell.angle_gamma   90.00
#
_symmetry.space_group_name_H-M   'P 1'
#
loop_
_entity.id
_entity.type
_entity.pdbx_description
1 polymer ?
#
loop_
_entity_poly.entity_id
_entity_poly.type
_entity_poly.pdbx_seq_one_letter_code
_entity_poly.pdbx_strand_id
1 'polypeptide(L)'
;MMAVQHHAGMQASLHAEVAAAAEKTGIAKSLKSEMRFRLIQSLHKASHLQAFDPDDRVPLAERALYSLVLEFLRHRQKDYSLSVLLPECGMTSSDVLAADEVGQALSLQKSPAYRLASKMGDEPLLDRLLRVVAASEEPICNATGVQTDPQGIGETIDEKLRACAVSGEHKDRRTMEERMLQFRARCEAMVRKESEAELARVRMLEREQIALEEAAKSRAEVQEALAKAKRELSEREERLHQRERLALERTRAKELDLEKKAVEWRAAAQQVIDEEQVRQSTRAKHLDVEDKRLQMLKEGLDRREQELRLAEERNSAAATELTRRTEETREAAKMAAQAAVAAERDELRQSQLSLDRDKIQVAGIRDHHEALKDRLLAETAEAERSANQARKDARRAEEGLSAKTRELEEAREQIQLLKVAGQQVVAFQQELEVVRSEKAALRHMLDTEKQAHARAEAELEQLQKDRTRLGAEVEELRSLHGKLEEKLVAAENVPSALVRQLQETRSRLSTEASETERLRQQLQVAEQRAAPHRTWVSALQNLEQELHSQSCASDPWPFWHEPIGRAQKKVVINGVGSFS
;
A
#
# COMPACT_ATOMS: atom_id res chain seq x y z
N MET A 1 -23.65 -7.49 10.68
CA MET A 1 -23.04 -8.01 11.93
C MET A 1 -23.27 -9.52 12.15
N MET A 2 -24.42 -10.12 11.81
CA MET A 2 -24.63 -11.57 12.01
C MET A 2 -23.76 -12.49 11.13
N ALA A 3 -23.35 -12.06 9.93
CA ALA A 3 -22.48 -12.86 9.06
C ALA A 3 -21.05 -13.05 9.61
N VAL A 4 -20.56 -12.11 10.42
CA VAL A 4 -19.22 -12.19 11.02
C VAL A 4 -19.19 -13.18 12.20
N GLN A 5 -20.30 -13.29 12.94
CA GLN A 5 -20.42 -14.25 14.05
C GLN A 5 -20.50 -15.70 13.56
N HIS A 6 -21.17 -15.95 12.42
CA HIS A 6 -21.21 -17.29 11.84
C HIS A 6 -19.85 -17.77 11.33
N HIS A 7 -19.03 -16.87 10.78
CA HIS A 7 -17.71 -17.24 10.28
C HIS A 7 -16.73 -17.55 11.42
N ALA A 8 -16.80 -16.80 12.53
CA ALA A 8 -16.00 -17.08 13.72
C ALA A 8 -16.37 -18.43 14.37
N GLY A 9 -17.66 -18.78 14.43
CA GLY A 9 -18.12 -20.07 14.95
C GLY A 9 -17.65 -21.27 14.11
N MET A 10 -17.67 -21.13 12.78
CA MET A 10 -17.25 -22.20 11.87
C MET A 10 -15.73 -22.42 11.91
N GLN A 11 -14.94 -21.35 12.04
CA GLN A 11 -13.50 -21.46 12.23
C GLN A 11 -13.16 -22.14 13.56
N ALA A 12 -13.85 -21.81 14.65
CA ALA A 12 -13.63 -22.45 15.95
C ALA A 12 -13.93 -23.97 15.91
N SER A 13 -15.00 -24.38 15.22
CA SER A 13 -15.36 -25.80 15.05
C SER A 13 -14.31 -26.57 14.25
N LEU A 14 -13.84 -26.00 13.13
CA LEU A 14 -12.80 -26.62 12.31
C LEU A 14 -11.47 -26.73 13.05
N HIS A 15 -11.10 -25.72 13.84
CA HIS A 15 -9.89 -25.78 14.68
C HIS A 15 -10.00 -26.88 15.75
N ALA A 16 -11.17 -27.08 16.35
CA ALA A 16 -11.38 -28.13 17.34
C ALA A 16 -11.31 -29.54 16.72
N GLU A 17 -11.89 -29.74 15.53
CA GLU A 17 -11.83 -31.02 14.82
C GLU A 17 -10.41 -31.36 14.34
N VAL A 18 -9.69 -30.37 13.82
CA VAL A 18 -8.28 -30.54 13.40
C VAL A 18 -7.40 -30.84 14.61
N ALA A 19 -7.62 -30.19 15.75
CA ALA A 19 -6.88 -30.48 16.98
C ALA A 19 -7.13 -31.91 17.49
N ALA A 20 -8.39 -32.36 17.48
CA ALA A 20 -8.75 -33.72 17.88
C ALA A 20 -8.20 -34.79 16.93
N ALA A 21 -8.17 -34.52 15.62
CA ALA A 21 -7.58 -35.40 14.62
C ALA A 21 -6.04 -35.46 14.74
N ALA A 22 -5.39 -34.33 15.03
CA ALA A 22 -3.94 -34.26 15.24
C ALA A 22 -3.48 -34.99 16.52
N GLU A 23 -4.30 -35.02 17.57
CA GLU A 23 -4.03 -35.79 18.78
C GLU A 23 -4.17 -37.30 18.56
N LYS A 24 -5.21 -37.73 17.83
CA LYS A 24 -5.44 -39.16 17.52
C LYS A 24 -4.38 -39.76 16.61
N THR A 25 -3.74 -38.97 15.75
CA THR A 25 -2.74 -39.44 14.77
C THR A 25 -1.30 -39.44 15.31
N GLY A 26 -1.07 -39.02 16.56
CA GLY A 26 0.28 -38.93 17.14
C GLY A 26 1.15 -37.79 16.56
N ILE A 27 0.64 -37.09 15.53
CA ILE A 27 1.27 -35.93 14.89
C ILE A 27 1.44 -34.81 15.91
N ALA A 28 0.47 -34.61 16.83
CA ALA A 28 0.61 -33.62 17.89
C ALA A 28 1.79 -33.90 18.85
N LYS A 29 2.13 -35.17 19.09
CA LYS A 29 3.30 -35.52 19.92
C LYS A 29 4.61 -35.30 19.15
N SER A 30 4.66 -35.73 17.89
CA SER A 30 5.79 -35.50 16.98
C SER A 30 6.06 -34.00 16.76
N LEU A 31 5.02 -33.23 16.51
CA LEU A 31 5.09 -31.78 16.35
C LEU A 31 5.47 -31.08 17.67
N LYS A 32 4.98 -31.55 18.82
CA LYS A 32 5.43 -31.02 20.13
C LYS A 32 6.90 -31.34 20.39
N SER A 33 7.40 -32.52 20.07
CA SER A 33 8.84 -32.82 20.16
C SER A 33 9.66 -31.99 19.19
N GLU A 34 9.19 -31.78 17.96
CA GLU A 34 9.90 -30.99 16.97
C GLU A 34 9.85 -29.49 17.28
N MET A 35 8.72 -28.96 17.76
CA MET A 35 8.64 -27.58 18.25
C MET A 35 9.49 -27.37 19.49
N ARG A 36 9.55 -28.34 20.42
CA ARG A 36 10.49 -28.27 21.56
C ARG A 36 11.94 -28.31 21.08
N PHE A 37 12.27 -29.18 20.13
CA PHE A 37 13.60 -29.23 19.52
C PHE A 37 13.96 -27.90 18.83
N ARG A 38 13.04 -27.30 18.08
CA ARG A 38 13.23 -25.98 17.45
C ARG A 38 13.29 -24.85 18.46
N LEU A 39 12.51 -24.92 19.53
CA LEU A 39 12.55 -23.94 20.62
C LEU A 39 13.89 -24.02 21.36
N ILE A 40 14.33 -25.23 21.71
CA ILE A 40 15.64 -25.50 22.31
C ILE A 40 16.75 -25.05 21.36
N GLN A 41 16.66 -25.33 20.05
CA GLN A 41 17.61 -24.79 19.06
C GLN A 41 17.57 -23.26 18.99
N SER A 42 16.39 -22.63 19.06
CA SER A 42 16.26 -21.17 18.99
C SER A 42 16.76 -20.48 20.26
N LEU A 43 16.53 -21.08 21.42
CA LEU A 43 17.05 -20.64 22.70
C LEU A 43 18.56 -20.83 22.74
N HIS A 44 19.09 -21.93 22.20
CA HIS A 44 20.53 -22.13 22.02
C HIS A 44 21.17 -21.14 21.03
N LYS A 45 20.48 -20.80 19.93
CA LYS A 45 20.91 -19.73 19.02
C LYS A 45 20.89 -18.35 19.67
N ALA A 46 19.95 -18.10 20.58
CA ALA A 46 19.91 -16.88 21.37
C ALA A 46 20.97 -16.87 22.49
N SER A 47 21.33 -18.03 23.04
CA SER A 47 22.41 -18.18 24.02
C SER A 47 23.81 -18.34 23.41
N HIS A 48 23.93 -18.45 22.08
CA HIS A 48 25.21 -18.38 21.35
C HIS A 48 25.88 -16.99 21.40
N LEU A 49 25.32 -16.02 22.14
CA LEU A 49 26.05 -14.83 22.58
C LEU A 49 26.92 -15.09 23.83
N GLN A 50 26.81 -16.25 24.48
CA GLN A 50 27.88 -16.83 25.26
C GLN A 50 28.61 -17.83 24.36
N ALA A 51 29.76 -17.40 23.86
CA ALA A 51 30.73 -18.29 23.25
C ALA A 51 31.05 -19.41 24.25
N PHE A 52 30.67 -20.65 23.94
CA PHE A 52 31.39 -21.78 24.50
C PHE A 52 32.81 -21.66 23.98
N ASP A 53 33.75 -21.49 24.89
CA ASP A 53 35.17 -21.46 24.57
C ASP A 53 35.50 -22.76 23.79
N PRO A 54 36.22 -22.70 22.67
CA PRO A 54 36.62 -23.90 21.93
C PRO A 54 37.48 -24.87 22.75
N ASP A 55 37.94 -24.45 23.93
CA ASP A 55 38.66 -25.26 24.93
C ASP A 55 37.75 -26.05 25.90
N ASP A 56 36.44 -25.80 25.92
CA ASP A 56 35.46 -26.55 26.75
C ASP A 56 34.95 -27.84 26.06
N ARG A 57 35.73 -28.38 25.11
CA ARG A 57 35.39 -29.66 24.48
C ARG A 57 35.57 -30.79 25.49
N VAL A 58 34.49 -31.54 25.70
CA VAL A 58 34.49 -32.76 26.50
C VAL A 58 35.69 -33.64 26.13
N PRO A 59 36.53 -34.04 27.10
CA PRO A 59 37.69 -34.90 26.85
C PRO A 59 37.30 -36.15 26.06
N LEU A 60 38.19 -36.62 25.18
CA LEU A 60 37.90 -37.75 24.27
C LEU A 60 37.40 -39.01 25.01
N ALA A 61 37.93 -39.28 26.21
CA ALA A 61 37.51 -40.40 27.05
C ALA A 61 36.06 -40.24 27.55
N GLU A 62 35.68 -39.06 28.03
CA GLU A 62 34.31 -38.76 28.46
C GLU A 62 33.34 -38.80 27.27
N ARG A 63 33.75 -38.27 26.11
CA ARG A 63 32.97 -38.36 24.87
C ARG A 63 32.71 -39.81 24.45
N ALA A 64 33.69 -40.70 24.64
CA ALA A 64 33.54 -42.12 24.38
C ALA A 64 32.57 -42.79 25.38
N LEU A 65 32.62 -42.42 26.66
CA LEU A 65 31.68 -42.90 27.67
C LEU A 65 30.23 -42.44 27.39
N TYR A 66 30.04 -41.16 27.05
CA TYR A 66 28.73 -40.65 26.67
C TYR A 66 28.22 -41.31 25.38
N SER A 67 29.10 -41.59 24.41
CA SER A 67 28.73 -42.31 23.18
C SER A 67 28.22 -43.72 23.46
N LEU A 68 28.78 -44.45 24.44
CA LEU A 68 28.28 -45.76 24.87
C LEU A 68 26.85 -45.68 25.43
N VAL A 69 26.57 -44.68 26.27
CA VAL A 69 25.25 -44.47 26.86
C VAL A 69 24.24 -44.02 25.80
N LEU A 70 24.65 -43.13 24.89
CA LEU A 70 23.82 -42.64 23.79
C LEU A 70 23.47 -43.75 22.79
N GLU A 71 24.42 -44.64 22.47
CA GLU A 71 24.19 -45.82 21.64
C GLU A 71 23.14 -46.74 22.29
N PHE A 72 23.27 -46.99 23.61
CA PHE A 72 22.29 -47.79 24.36
C PHE A 72 20.89 -47.15 24.36
N LEU A 73 20.78 -45.84 24.63
CA LEU A 73 19.49 -45.12 24.62
C LEU A 73 18.85 -45.12 23.24
N ARG A 74 19.66 -44.96 22.18
CA ARG A 74 19.21 -45.02 20.78
C ARG A 74 18.69 -46.41 20.43
N HIS A 75 19.40 -47.47 20.81
CA HIS A 75 18.96 -48.85 20.58
C HIS A 75 17.64 -49.17 21.31
N ARG A 76 17.43 -48.60 22.50
CA ARG A 76 16.18 -48.74 23.29
C ARG A 76 15.06 -47.77 22.88
N GLN A 77 15.24 -47.00 21.78
CA GLN A 77 14.29 -46.01 21.26
C GLN A 77 13.85 -44.99 22.32
N LYS A 78 14.81 -44.51 23.13
CA LYS A 78 14.59 -43.48 24.17
C LYS A 78 14.94 -42.09 23.64
N ASP A 79 14.30 -41.69 22.55
CA ASP A 79 14.61 -40.46 21.82
C ASP A 79 14.46 -39.19 22.67
N TYR A 80 13.52 -39.19 23.63
CA TYR A 80 13.35 -38.08 24.57
C TYR A 80 14.59 -37.89 25.44
N SER A 81 15.09 -38.98 26.06
CA SER A 81 16.29 -38.95 26.88
C SER A 81 17.51 -38.54 26.05
N LEU A 82 17.61 -39.00 24.81
CA LEU A 82 18.68 -38.63 23.89
C LEU A 82 18.66 -37.12 23.54
N SER A 83 17.47 -36.54 23.34
CA SER A 83 17.31 -35.12 23.01
C SER A 83 17.68 -34.18 24.17
N VAL A 84 17.64 -34.67 25.41
CA VAL A 84 18.00 -33.94 26.63
C VAL A 84 19.48 -34.15 26.96
N LEU A 85 19.95 -35.40 26.89
CA LEU A 85 21.30 -35.78 27.29
C LEU A 85 22.39 -35.24 26.35
N LEU A 86 22.16 -35.23 25.03
CA LEU A 86 23.13 -34.68 24.06
C LEU A 86 23.54 -33.23 24.40
N PRO A 87 22.59 -32.28 24.50
CA PRO A 87 22.95 -30.90 24.84
C PRO A 87 23.45 -30.74 26.28
N GLU A 88 22.93 -31.51 27.26
CA GLU A 88 23.42 -31.45 28.64
C GLU A 88 24.88 -31.92 28.78
N CYS A 89 25.29 -32.91 27.98
CA CYS A 89 26.67 -33.37 27.89
C CYS A 89 27.55 -32.47 27.01
N GLY A 90 27.04 -31.34 26.48
CA GLY A 90 27.79 -30.49 25.56
C GLY A 90 28.17 -31.16 24.24
N MET A 91 27.45 -32.23 23.85
CA MET A 91 27.73 -33.02 22.65
C MET A 91 26.74 -32.71 21.54
N THR A 92 27.24 -32.65 20.31
CA THR A 92 26.40 -32.63 19.11
C THR A 92 26.22 -34.03 18.53
N SER A 93 25.26 -34.23 17.63
CA SER A 93 25.08 -35.51 16.95
C SER A 93 26.29 -35.94 16.12
N SER A 94 27.15 -34.98 15.71
CA SER A 94 28.45 -35.24 15.07
C SER A 94 29.55 -35.68 16.03
N ASP A 95 29.38 -35.48 17.33
CA ASP A 95 30.38 -35.86 18.35
C ASP A 95 30.20 -37.29 18.87
N VAL A 96 29.12 -37.97 18.47
CA VAL A 96 28.83 -39.35 18.88
C VAL A 96 29.76 -40.29 18.13
N LEU A 97 30.62 -40.98 18.89
CA LEU A 97 31.62 -41.91 18.35
C LEU A 97 30.99 -43.25 17.96
N ALA A 98 31.50 -43.85 16.89
CA ALA A 98 31.16 -45.21 16.52
C ALA A 98 31.78 -46.22 17.51
N ALA A 99 31.22 -47.43 17.60
CA ALA A 99 31.69 -48.47 18.52
C ALA A 99 33.21 -48.70 18.46
N ASP A 100 33.79 -48.77 17.25
CA ASP A 100 35.23 -48.95 17.04
C ASP A 100 36.06 -47.76 17.54
N GLU A 101 35.54 -46.54 17.36
CA GLU A 101 36.16 -45.30 17.82
C GLU A 101 36.12 -45.19 19.35
N VAL A 102 35.02 -45.62 19.98
CA VAL A 102 34.93 -45.75 21.44
C VAL A 102 35.98 -46.73 21.95
N GLY A 103 36.12 -47.88 21.29
CA GLY A 103 37.15 -48.87 21.61
C GLY A 103 38.57 -48.33 21.53
N GLN A 104 38.85 -47.48 20.53
CA GLN A 104 40.13 -46.82 20.37
C GLN A 104 40.35 -45.72 21.43
N ALA A 105 39.35 -44.87 21.65
CA ALA A 105 39.39 -43.75 22.59
C ALA A 105 39.62 -44.21 24.04
N LEU A 106 38.97 -45.31 24.45
CA LEU A 106 39.14 -45.90 25.78
C LEU A 106 40.28 -46.92 25.85
N SER A 107 41.06 -47.09 24.78
CA SER A 107 42.15 -48.09 24.68
C SER A 107 41.71 -49.54 24.97
N LEU A 108 40.43 -49.86 24.74
CA LEU A 108 39.82 -51.16 25.02
C LEU A 108 40.20 -52.22 23.98
N GLN A 109 40.76 -51.83 22.82
CA GLN A 109 41.16 -52.76 21.75
C GLN A 109 42.13 -53.86 22.20
N LYS A 110 42.95 -53.59 23.23
CA LYS A 110 43.87 -54.58 23.81
C LYS A 110 43.17 -55.56 24.75
N SER A 111 42.01 -55.21 25.28
CA SER A 111 41.24 -56.07 26.18
C SER A 111 40.60 -57.23 25.43
N PRO A 112 40.75 -58.49 25.89
CA PRO A 112 40.06 -59.63 25.31
C PRO A 112 38.52 -59.48 25.43
N ALA A 113 38.03 -58.82 26.48
CA ALA A 113 36.60 -58.60 26.69
C ALA A 113 35.98 -57.72 25.60
N TYR A 114 36.67 -56.66 25.18
CA TYR A 114 36.21 -55.78 24.10
C TYR A 114 36.23 -56.50 22.75
N ARG A 115 37.28 -57.30 22.45
CA ARG A 115 37.37 -58.08 21.20
C ARG A 115 36.29 -59.14 21.07
N LEU A 116 35.81 -59.68 22.20
CA LEU A 116 34.67 -60.58 22.24
C LEU A 116 33.36 -59.80 22.07
N ALA A 117 33.18 -58.71 22.81
CA ALA A 117 31.99 -57.87 22.74
C ALA A 117 31.76 -57.24 21.35
N SER A 118 32.81 -56.78 20.68
CA SER A 118 32.71 -56.16 19.35
C SER A 118 32.27 -57.13 18.25
N LYS A 119 32.46 -58.43 18.45
CA LYS A 119 32.02 -59.49 17.52
C LYS A 119 30.60 -59.97 17.78
N MET A 120 30.00 -59.62 18.92
CA MET A 120 28.68 -60.12 19.30
C MET A 120 27.57 -59.24 18.72
N GLY A 121 26.97 -59.57 17.57
CA GLY A 121 25.63 -59.16 17.15
C GLY A 121 25.17 -57.68 17.24
N ASP A 122 23.85 -57.49 17.12
CA ASP A 122 23.12 -56.20 17.00
C ASP A 122 22.83 -55.48 18.33
N GLU A 123 23.24 -56.04 19.46
CA GLU A 123 23.02 -55.41 20.77
C GLU A 123 23.94 -54.20 20.99
N PRO A 124 23.53 -53.20 21.81
CA PRO A 124 24.36 -52.02 22.05
C PRO A 124 25.67 -52.43 22.73
N LEU A 125 26.77 -51.78 22.35
CA LEU A 125 28.12 -52.11 22.84
C LEU A 125 28.21 -52.18 24.37
N LEU A 126 27.50 -51.30 25.09
CA LEU A 126 27.46 -51.28 26.55
C LEU A 126 26.89 -52.58 27.15
N ASP A 127 25.75 -53.08 26.65
CA ASP A 127 25.13 -54.32 27.14
C ASP A 127 26.05 -55.52 26.91
N ARG A 128 26.73 -55.54 25.76
CA ARG A 128 27.68 -56.60 25.40
C ARG A 128 28.90 -56.61 26.31
N LEU A 129 29.48 -55.45 26.58
CA LEU A 129 30.61 -55.32 27.50
C LEU A 129 30.24 -55.75 28.92
N LEU A 130 29.08 -55.31 29.43
CA LEU A 130 28.61 -55.72 30.75
C LEU A 130 28.34 -57.22 30.84
N ARG A 131 27.81 -57.84 29.77
CA ARG A 131 27.59 -59.28 29.73
C ARG A 131 28.91 -60.07 29.70
N VAL A 132 29.91 -59.62 28.95
CA VAL A 132 31.24 -60.26 28.91
C VAL A 132 31.95 -60.11 30.25
N VAL A 133 31.83 -58.95 30.91
CA VAL A 133 32.37 -58.73 32.26
C VAL A 133 31.63 -59.57 33.30
N ALA A 134 30.31 -59.68 33.22
CA ALA A 134 29.53 -60.52 34.12
C ALA A 134 29.79 -62.02 33.94
N ALA A 135 30.14 -62.46 32.72
CA ALA A 135 30.54 -63.85 32.42
C ALA A 135 32.02 -64.13 32.75
N SER A 136 32.82 -63.10 33.01
CA SER A 136 34.21 -63.22 33.44
C SER A 136 34.23 -63.45 34.96
N GLU A 137 34.08 -64.71 35.39
CA GLU A 137 34.08 -65.10 36.81
C GLU A 137 35.46 -64.97 37.51
N GLU A 138 36.53 -64.63 36.79
CA GLU A 138 37.86 -64.49 37.39
C GLU A 138 38.21 -63.02 37.71
N PRO A 139 38.70 -62.72 38.92
CA PRO A 139 39.21 -61.40 39.25
C PRO A 139 40.41 -61.10 38.34
N ILE A 140 40.31 -60.03 37.55
CA ILE A 140 41.37 -59.54 36.67
C ILE A 140 42.51 -59.00 37.56
N CYS A 141 43.35 -59.89 38.07
CA CYS A 141 44.65 -59.55 38.62
C CYS A 141 45.56 -59.24 37.43
N ASN A 142 45.86 -57.96 37.23
CA ASN A 142 46.87 -57.49 36.29
C ASN A 142 48.24 -58.02 36.72
N ALA A 143 48.60 -59.23 36.26
CA ALA A 143 49.97 -59.72 36.32
C ALA A 143 50.79 -58.98 35.25
N THR A 144 51.37 -57.85 35.63
CA THR A 144 52.56 -57.30 34.97
C THR A 144 53.71 -58.29 35.16
N GLY A 145 53.77 -59.29 34.30
CA GLY A 145 54.91 -60.19 34.15
C GLY A 145 56.04 -59.47 33.44
N VAL A 146 57.08 -59.13 34.19
CA VAL A 146 58.40 -58.77 33.64
C VAL A 146 59.00 -60.05 33.06
N GLN A 147 59.16 -60.08 31.74
CA GLN A 147 59.83 -61.13 30.99
C GLN A 147 61.33 -60.85 30.98
N THR A 148 62.11 -61.66 31.69
CA THR A 148 63.56 -61.82 31.49
C THR A 148 63.84 -63.24 31.01
N ASP A 149 64.41 -63.36 29.81
CA ASP A 149 64.92 -64.61 29.24
C ASP A 149 66.09 -65.18 30.06
N PRO A 150 66.15 -66.51 30.29
CA PRO A 150 67.40 -67.20 30.57
C PRO A 150 67.72 -68.19 29.43
N GLN A 151 68.50 -67.75 28.45
CA GLN A 151 69.24 -68.68 27.57
C GLN A 151 70.54 -69.07 28.26
N GLY A 152 70.78 -70.38 28.40
CA GLY A 152 72.13 -70.94 28.63
C GLY A 152 72.27 -71.89 29.82
N ILE A 153 71.64 -73.07 29.75
CA ILE A 153 72.00 -74.23 30.57
C ILE A 153 72.52 -75.30 29.60
N GLY A 154 73.80 -75.67 29.69
CA GLY A 154 74.32 -76.79 28.92
C GLY A 154 75.82 -76.92 28.69
N GLU A 155 76.71 -76.44 29.57
CA GLU A 155 78.12 -76.90 29.56
C GLU A 155 78.62 -77.03 31.00
N THR A 156 78.70 -78.26 31.50
CA THR A 156 79.24 -78.58 32.83
C THR A 156 80.77 -78.50 32.85
N ILE A 157 81.31 -77.81 33.85
CA ILE A 157 82.73 -77.55 34.13
C ILE A 157 83.58 -78.85 34.19
N ASP A 158 82.96 -80.01 34.42
CA ASP A 158 83.62 -81.31 34.47
C ASP A 158 84.13 -81.83 33.11
N GLU A 159 83.61 -81.34 31.98
CA GLU A 159 84.11 -81.71 30.64
C GLU A 159 85.39 -80.94 30.27
N LYS A 160 85.56 -79.71 30.79
CA LYS A 160 86.77 -78.90 30.56
C LYS A 160 87.96 -79.35 31.41
N LEU A 161 87.73 -80.10 32.50
CA LEU A 161 88.80 -80.68 33.32
C LEU A 161 89.39 -81.98 32.76
N ARG A 162 88.66 -82.76 31.94
CA ARG A 162 89.21 -83.97 31.29
C ARG A 162 90.08 -83.67 30.07
N ALA A 163 89.82 -82.58 29.35
CA ALA A 163 90.60 -82.21 28.17
C ALA A 163 92.01 -81.68 28.51
N CYS A 164 92.22 -81.15 29.72
CA CYS A 164 93.50 -80.58 30.15
C CYS A 164 94.47 -81.59 30.81
N ALA A 165 94.03 -82.81 31.14
CA ALA A 165 94.82 -83.78 31.90
C ALA A 165 95.72 -84.71 31.04
N VAL A 166 95.70 -84.62 29.70
CA VAL A 166 96.31 -85.65 28.82
C VAL A 166 97.43 -85.15 27.89
N SER A 167 97.98 -83.94 28.07
CA SER A 167 99.02 -83.41 27.15
C SER A 167 100.30 -82.92 27.82
N GLY A 168 100.83 -83.69 28.76
CA GLY A 168 102.05 -83.28 29.46
C GLY A 168 102.96 -84.40 29.89
N GLU A 169 103.30 -85.40 29.05
CA GLU A 169 104.38 -86.33 29.39
C GLU A 169 104.93 -87.12 28.19
N HIS A 170 105.67 -86.45 27.29
CA HIS A 170 106.68 -87.13 26.46
C HIS A 170 107.84 -86.15 26.19
N LYS A 171 108.77 -86.11 27.15
CA LYS A 171 110.09 -85.51 26.98
C LYS A 171 111.07 -86.53 26.41
N ASP A 172 111.86 -86.01 25.49
CA ASP A 172 113.28 -86.33 25.29
C ASP A 172 113.65 -87.70 24.70
N ARG A 173 113.56 -87.78 23.37
CA ARG A 173 114.60 -88.35 22.49
C ARG A 173 114.45 -87.87 21.04
N ARG A 174 114.32 -86.55 20.87
CA ARG A 174 114.23 -85.92 19.53
C ARG A 174 115.64 -85.54 19.05
N THR A 175 115.98 -85.94 17.82
CA THR A 175 117.23 -85.58 17.15
C THR A 175 117.32 -84.05 16.95
N MET A 176 118.52 -83.49 16.83
CA MET A 176 118.71 -82.03 16.65
C MET A 176 117.92 -81.47 15.46
N GLU A 177 117.73 -82.28 14.40
CA GLU A 177 116.94 -81.92 13.21
C GLU A 177 115.46 -81.70 13.54
N GLU A 178 114.86 -82.53 14.39
CA GLU A 178 113.47 -82.34 14.84
C GLU A 178 113.31 -81.09 15.70
N ARG A 179 114.32 -80.76 16.52
CA ARG A 179 114.33 -79.51 17.29
C ARG A 179 114.44 -78.29 16.37
N MET A 180 115.24 -78.35 15.31
CA MET A 180 115.32 -77.30 14.29
C MET A 180 114.02 -77.16 13.48
N LEU A 181 113.39 -78.27 13.09
CA LEU A 181 112.08 -78.26 12.42
C LEU A 181 110.98 -77.70 13.32
N GLN A 182 110.98 -78.04 14.61
CA GLN A 182 110.04 -77.47 15.58
C GLN A 182 110.30 -75.99 15.83
N PHE A 183 111.56 -75.56 15.87
CA PHE A 183 111.90 -74.15 15.97
C PHE A 183 111.42 -73.37 14.74
N ARG A 184 111.69 -73.88 13.53
CA ARG A 184 111.19 -73.32 12.27
C ARG A 184 109.67 -73.27 12.25
N ALA A 185 108.99 -74.36 12.62
CA ALA A 185 107.53 -74.41 12.69
C ALA A 185 106.97 -73.42 13.74
N ARG A 186 107.66 -73.21 14.86
CA ARG A 186 107.30 -72.18 15.86
C ARG A 186 107.48 -70.78 15.30
N CYS A 187 108.59 -70.49 14.62
CA CYS A 187 108.81 -69.21 13.96
C CYS A 187 107.74 -68.95 12.89
N GLU A 188 107.47 -69.91 12.01
CA GLU A 188 106.40 -69.82 11.01
C GLU A 188 105.02 -69.65 11.66
N ALA A 189 104.75 -70.33 12.78
CA ALA A 189 103.50 -70.17 13.53
C ALA A 189 103.40 -68.79 14.20
N MET A 190 104.49 -68.21 14.71
CA MET A 190 104.49 -66.85 15.24
C MET A 190 104.22 -65.83 14.14
N VAL A 191 104.91 -65.94 12.99
CA VAL A 191 104.68 -65.06 11.83
C VAL A 191 103.24 -65.19 11.31
N ARG A 192 102.69 -66.41 11.23
CA ARG A 192 101.29 -66.61 10.86
C ARG A 192 100.34 -65.93 11.85
N LYS A 193 100.55 -66.13 13.15
CA LYS A 193 99.73 -65.49 14.20
C LYS A 193 99.81 -63.97 14.14
N GLU A 194 100.99 -63.40 13.94
CA GLU A 194 101.17 -61.95 13.75
C GLU A 194 100.44 -61.46 12.50
N SER A 195 100.57 -62.17 11.38
CA SER A 195 99.85 -61.82 10.14
C SER A 195 98.33 -61.94 10.28
N GLU A 196 97.83 -62.96 10.99
CA GLU A 196 96.40 -63.14 11.27
C GLU A 196 95.87 -62.06 12.21
N ALA A 197 96.66 -61.65 13.21
CA ALA A 197 96.33 -60.56 14.12
C ALA A 197 96.27 -59.21 13.38
N GLU A 198 97.22 -58.93 12.50
CA GLU A 198 97.18 -57.72 11.66
C GLU A 198 96.02 -57.75 10.65
N LEU A 199 95.74 -58.89 10.02
CA LEU A 199 94.56 -59.04 9.16
C LEU A 199 93.25 -58.86 9.94
N ALA A 200 93.17 -59.37 11.17
CA ALA A 200 92.02 -59.14 12.04
C ALA A 200 91.87 -57.66 12.39
N ARG A 201 92.98 -56.97 12.69
CA ARG A 201 93.00 -55.52 12.95
C ARG A 201 92.53 -54.72 11.74
N VAL A 202 93.03 -55.03 10.54
CA VAL A 202 92.60 -54.37 9.29
C VAL A 202 91.11 -54.59 9.06
N ARG A 203 90.60 -55.82 9.21
CA ARG A 203 89.16 -56.11 9.07
C ARG A 203 88.31 -55.37 10.10
N MET A 204 88.80 -55.18 11.34
CA MET A 204 88.08 -54.37 12.33
C MET A 204 88.02 -52.90 11.90
N LEU A 205 89.14 -52.32 11.46
CA LEU A 205 89.18 -50.95 10.96
C LEU A 205 88.29 -50.75 9.71
N GLU A 206 88.28 -51.70 8.77
CA GLU A 206 87.39 -51.67 7.61
C GLU A 206 85.92 -51.73 8.01
N ARG A 207 85.54 -52.57 8.98
CA ARG A 207 84.17 -52.62 9.50
C ARG A 207 83.77 -51.31 10.17
N GLU A 208 84.64 -50.73 10.99
CA GLU A 208 84.40 -49.43 11.61
C GLU A 208 84.28 -48.32 10.57
N GLN A 209 85.12 -48.34 9.54
CA GLN A 209 85.06 -47.38 8.44
C GLN A 209 83.74 -47.51 7.65
N ILE A 210 83.35 -48.73 7.28
CA ILE A 210 82.06 -49.00 6.60
C ILE A 210 80.90 -48.52 7.48
N ALA A 211 80.92 -48.83 8.78
CA ALA A 211 79.88 -48.38 9.70
C ALA A 211 79.81 -46.85 9.81
N LEU A 212 80.95 -46.15 9.81
CA LEU A 212 80.99 -44.69 9.80
C LEU A 212 80.48 -44.10 8.48
N GLU A 213 80.83 -44.70 7.34
CA GLU A 213 80.35 -44.27 6.02
C GLU A 213 78.84 -44.50 5.86
N GLU A 214 78.31 -45.63 6.33
CA GLU A 214 76.86 -45.91 6.35
C GLU A 214 76.12 -44.98 7.32
N ALA A 215 76.70 -44.70 8.49
CA ALA A 215 76.16 -43.71 9.43
C ALA A 215 76.16 -42.30 8.82
N ALA A 216 77.18 -41.94 8.04
CA ALA A 216 77.23 -40.65 7.34
C ALA A 216 76.20 -40.58 6.20
N LYS A 217 76.06 -41.64 5.40
CA LYS A 217 75.05 -41.74 4.34
C LYS A 217 73.63 -41.65 4.89
N SER A 218 73.31 -42.42 5.93
CA SER A 218 71.98 -42.38 6.57
C SER A 218 71.66 -41.00 7.17
N ARG A 219 72.65 -40.31 7.77
CA ARG A 219 72.47 -38.92 8.23
C ARG A 219 72.19 -37.97 7.07
N ALA A 220 72.90 -38.11 5.95
CA ALA A 220 72.68 -37.28 4.76
C ALA A 220 71.28 -37.50 4.16
N GLU A 221 70.84 -38.76 4.05
CA GLU A 221 69.49 -39.11 3.57
C GLU A 221 68.39 -38.54 4.48
N VAL A 222 68.56 -38.63 5.80
CA VAL A 222 67.62 -38.02 6.77
C VAL A 222 67.59 -36.50 6.63
N GLN A 223 68.75 -35.85 6.47
CA GLN A 223 68.80 -34.40 6.28
C GLN A 223 68.15 -33.97 4.96
N GLU A 224 68.36 -34.71 3.88
CA GLU A 224 67.72 -34.44 2.60
C GLU A 224 66.20 -34.63 2.67
N ALA A 225 65.72 -35.70 3.31
CA ALA A 225 64.31 -35.95 3.54
C ALA A 225 63.67 -34.83 4.39
N LEU A 226 64.35 -34.37 5.44
CA LEU A 226 63.90 -33.23 6.24
C LEU A 226 63.87 -31.93 5.44
N ALA A 227 64.86 -31.69 4.58
CA ALA A 227 64.88 -30.50 3.72
C ALA A 227 63.74 -30.53 2.68
N LYS A 228 63.45 -31.69 2.08
CA LYS A 228 62.31 -31.88 1.17
C LYS A 228 60.99 -31.65 1.90
N ALA A 229 60.79 -32.28 3.06
CA ALA A 229 59.58 -32.10 3.86
C ALA A 229 59.37 -30.63 4.27
N LYS A 230 60.44 -29.92 4.66
CA LYS A 230 60.35 -28.48 4.97
C LYS A 230 59.94 -27.64 3.76
N ARG A 231 60.48 -27.91 2.56
CA ARG A 231 60.09 -27.22 1.32
C ARG A 231 58.63 -27.48 0.96
N GLU A 232 58.18 -28.73 1.06
CA GLU A 232 56.78 -29.08 0.80
C GLU A 232 55.83 -28.41 1.78
N LEU A 233 56.21 -28.32 3.06
CA LEU A 233 55.45 -27.58 4.07
C LEU A 233 55.40 -26.08 3.75
N SER A 234 56.53 -25.45 3.44
CA SER A 234 56.56 -24.02 3.10
C SER A 234 55.73 -23.72 1.83
N GLU A 235 55.82 -24.56 0.79
CA GLU A 235 54.99 -24.41 -0.41
C GLU A 235 53.50 -24.57 -0.10
N ARG A 236 53.15 -25.51 0.79
CA ARG A 236 51.76 -25.72 1.21
C ARG A 236 51.23 -24.52 2.00
N GLU A 237 52.04 -23.96 2.90
CA GLU A 237 51.72 -22.74 3.64
C GLU A 237 51.52 -21.55 2.71
N GLU A 238 52.42 -21.33 1.74
CA GLU A 238 52.28 -20.27 0.74
C GLU A 238 51.00 -20.41 -0.09
N ARG A 239 50.68 -21.64 -0.54
CA ARG A 239 49.42 -21.90 -1.27
C ARG A 239 48.18 -21.63 -0.43
N LEU A 240 48.22 -21.94 0.87
CA LEU A 240 47.12 -21.65 1.80
C LEU A 240 46.98 -20.15 2.02
N HIS A 241 48.07 -19.42 2.25
CA HIS A 241 48.05 -17.97 2.38
C HIS A 241 47.58 -17.27 1.11
N GLN A 242 47.94 -17.76 -0.08
CA GLN A 242 47.42 -17.23 -1.35
C GLN A 242 45.90 -17.44 -1.46
N ARG A 243 45.39 -18.62 -1.10
CA ARG A 243 43.94 -18.90 -1.09
C ARG A 243 43.21 -18.02 -0.09
N GLU A 244 43.77 -17.82 1.10
CA GLU A 244 43.24 -16.94 2.14
C GLU A 244 43.19 -15.49 1.65
N ARG A 245 44.28 -14.97 1.06
CA ARG A 245 44.32 -13.62 0.48
C ARG A 245 43.26 -13.43 -0.60
N LEU A 246 43.14 -14.37 -1.54
CA LEU A 246 42.11 -14.31 -2.58
C LEU A 246 40.69 -14.40 -2.02
N ALA A 247 40.47 -15.18 -0.95
CA ALA A 247 39.19 -15.25 -0.27
C ALA A 247 38.85 -13.91 0.40
N LEU A 248 39.81 -13.29 1.11
CA LEU A 248 39.66 -11.99 1.75
C LEU A 248 39.44 -10.86 0.74
N GLU A 249 40.12 -10.87 -0.40
CA GLU A 249 39.90 -9.90 -1.47
C GLU A 249 38.49 -10.03 -2.05
N ARG A 250 38.00 -11.27 -2.26
CA ARG A 250 36.63 -11.51 -2.73
C ARG A 250 35.58 -11.06 -1.71
N THR A 251 35.80 -11.26 -0.41
CA THR A 251 34.85 -10.79 0.61
C THR A 251 34.85 -9.28 0.70
N ARG A 252 36.03 -8.63 0.70
CA ARG A 252 36.14 -7.16 0.67
C ARG A 252 35.50 -6.54 -0.56
N ALA A 253 35.68 -7.14 -1.74
CA ALA A 253 35.01 -6.68 -2.95
C ALA A 253 33.48 -6.74 -2.83
N LYS A 254 32.94 -7.83 -2.26
CA LYS A 254 31.50 -7.96 -1.99
C LYS A 254 31.00 -6.96 -0.94
N GLU A 255 31.77 -6.70 0.11
CA GLU A 255 31.45 -5.69 1.12
C GLU A 255 31.36 -4.30 0.50
N LEU A 256 32.36 -3.90 -0.30
CA LEU A 256 32.34 -2.62 -1.03
C LEU A 256 31.16 -2.51 -2.01
N ASP A 257 30.82 -3.59 -2.71
CA ASP A 257 29.66 -3.60 -3.61
C ASP A 257 28.33 -3.48 -2.85
N LEU A 258 28.22 -4.11 -1.67
CA LEU A 258 27.06 -3.96 -0.80
C LEU A 258 26.97 -2.55 -0.21
N GLU A 259 28.10 -1.94 0.18
CA GLU A 259 28.16 -0.56 0.64
C GLU A 259 27.72 0.43 -0.44
N LYS A 260 28.21 0.26 -1.68
CA LYS A 260 27.76 1.06 -2.83
C LYS A 260 26.25 0.94 -3.05
N LYS A 261 25.72 -0.29 -3.09
CA LYS A 261 24.27 -0.53 -3.21
C LYS A 261 23.48 0.08 -2.05
N ALA A 262 24.01 0.00 -0.83
CA ALA A 262 23.36 0.60 0.33
C ALA A 262 23.32 2.13 0.23
N VAL A 263 24.38 2.77 -0.26
CA VAL A 263 24.40 4.22 -0.53
C VAL A 263 23.42 4.59 -1.64
N GLU A 264 23.40 3.84 -2.74
CA GLU A 264 22.44 4.03 -3.85
C GLU A 264 20.99 3.89 -3.37
N TRP A 265 20.68 2.88 -2.55
CA TRP A 265 19.35 2.69 -1.98
C TRP A 265 18.95 3.81 -1.02
N ARG A 266 19.88 4.31 -0.18
CA ARG A 266 19.61 5.47 0.67
C ARG A 266 19.33 6.72 -0.17
N ALA A 267 20.11 6.95 -1.23
CA ALA A 267 19.91 8.08 -2.13
C ALA A 267 18.57 7.99 -2.88
N ALA A 268 18.21 6.81 -3.39
CA ALA A 268 16.93 6.58 -4.05
C ALA A 268 15.75 6.73 -3.07
N ALA A 269 15.87 6.20 -1.85
CA ALA A 269 14.85 6.39 -0.81
C ALA A 269 14.68 7.87 -0.44
N GLN A 270 15.78 8.62 -0.33
CA GLN A 270 15.73 10.06 -0.07
C GLN A 270 15.03 10.81 -1.21
N GLN A 271 15.31 10.48 -2.47
CA GLN A 271 14.63 11.08 -3.62
C GLN A 271 13.11 10.85 -3.58
N VAL A 272 12.67 9.64 -3.24
CA VAL A 272 11.24 9.32 -3.10
C VAL A 272 10.60 10.13 -1.97
N ILE A 273 11.29 10.30 -0.84
CA ILE A 273 10.81 11.13 0.27
C ILE A 273 10.68 12.60 -0.18
N ASP A 274 11.70 13.14 -0.85
CA ASP A 274 11.71 14.52 -1.31
C ASP A 274 10.61 14.76 -2.37
N GLU A 275 10.42 13.84 -3.32
CA GLU A 275 9.33 13.88 -4.29
C GLU A 275 7.95 13.88 -3.63
N GLU A 276 7.75 13.01 -2.63
CA GLU A 276 6.48 12.93 -1.91
C GLU A 276 6.24 14.18 -1.04
N GLN A 277 7.29 14.75 -0.44
CA GLN A 277 7.19 16.05 0.25
C GLN A 277 6.79 17.18 -0.70
N VAL A 278 7.35 17.22 -1.92
CA VAL A 278 6.96 18.20 -2.94
C VAL A 278 5.49 17.98 -3.35
N ARG A 279 5.06 16.73 -3.58
CA ARG A 279 3.66 16.40 -3.88
C ARG A 279 2.71 16.77 -2.74
N GLN A 280 3.09 16.56 -1.49
CA GLN A 280 2.31 16.97 -0.33
C GLN A 280 2.23 18.49 -0.23
N SER A 281 3.33 19.20 -0.47
CA SER A 281 3.35 20.67 -0.50
C SER A 281 2.48 21.24 -1.61
N THR A 282 2.50 20.67 -2.81
CA THR A 282 1.63 21.12 -3.91
C THR A 282 0.17 20.83 -3.62
N ARG A 283 -0.16 19.64 -3.08
CA ARG A 283 -1.53 19.32 -2.62
C ARG A 283 -2.01 20.28 -1.53
N ALA A 284 -1.17 20.59 -0.54
CA ALA A 284 -1.51 21.54 0.51
C ALA A 284 -1.80 22.94 -0.06
N LYS A 285 -0.96 23.43 -0.98
CA LYS A 285 -1.21 24.70 -1.68
C LYS A 285 -2.50 24.68 -2.49
N HIS A 286 -2.83 23.56 -3.14
CA HIS A 286 -4.10 23.43 -3.87
C HIS A 286 -5.30 23.47 -2.93
N LEU A 287 -5.23 22.79 -1.78
CA LEU A 287 -6.27 22.84 -0.75
C LEU A 287 -6.42 24.25 -0.19
N ASP A 288 -5.33 24.96 0.10
CA ASP A 288 -5.38 26.36 0.57
C ASP A 288 -6.06 27.30 -0.44
N VAL A 289 -5.83 27.08 -1.75
CA VAL A 289 -6.47 27.86 -2.81
C VAL A 289 -7.96 27.54 -2.94
N GLU A 290 -8.33 26.26 -2.86
CA GLU A 290 -9.74 25.83 -2.87
C GLU A 290 -10.47 26.32 -1.60
N ASP A 291 -9.84 26.28 -0.43
CA ASP A 291 -10.41 26.80 0.81
C ASP A 291 -10.65 28.31 0.72
N LYS A 292 -9.69 29.08 0.18
CA LYS A 292 -9.89 30.51 -0.10
C LYS A 292 -11.02 30.75 -1.10
N ARG A 293 -11.13 29.93 -2.14
CA ARG A 293 -12.21 30.02 -3.14
C ARG A 293 -13.56 29.74 -2.51
N LEU A 294 -13.67 28.68 -1.71
CA LEU A 294 -14.87 28.32 -0.97
C LEU A 294 -15.25 29.41 0.04
N GLN A 295 -14.27 30.01 0.71
CA GLN A 295 -14.50 31.12 1.62
C GLN A 295 -15.06 32.35 0.89
N MET A 296 -14.49 32.74 -0.26
CA MET A 296 -15.04 33.82 -1.08
C MET A 296 -16.46 33.52 -1.57
N LEU A 297 -16.75 32.27 -1.95
CA LEU A 297 -18.09 31.86 -2.35
C LEU A 297 -19.08 31.92 -1.17
N LYS A 298 -18.67 31.47 0.02
CA LYS A 298 -19.48 31.58 1.25
C LYS A 298 -19.77 33.03 1.58
N GLU A 299 -18.75 33.90 1.61
CA GLU A 299 -18.94 35.34 1.83
C GLU A 299 -19.85 35.98 0.77
N GLY A 300 -19.74 35.54 -0.50
CA GLY A 300 -20.62 35.99 -1.57
C GLY A 300 -22.07 35.56 -1.38
N LEU A 301 -22.30 34.32 -0.93
CA LEU A 301 -23.63 33.82 -0.57
C LEU A 301 -24.19 34.54 0.65
N ASP A 302 -23.39 34.75 1.70
CA ASP A 302 -23.81 35.45 2.91
C ASP A 302 -24.24 36.90 2.60
N ARG A 303 -23.49 37.60 1.74
CA ARG A 303 -23.88 38.95 1.26
C ARG A 303 -25.20 38.91 0.52
N ARG A 304 -25.39 37.93 -0.36
CA ARG A 304 -26.61 37.79 -1.15
C ARG A 304 -27.81 37.38 -0.29
N GLU A 305 -27.61 36.53 0.71
CA GLU A 305 -28.64 36.23 1.71
C GLU A 305 -29.00 37.46 2.53
N GLN A 306 -28.04 38.29 2.93
CA GLN A 306 -28.32 39.56 3.61
C GLN A 306 -29.10 40.53 2.72
N GLU A 307 -28.72 40.67 1.45
CA GLU A 307 -29.46 41.49 0.47
C GLU A 307 -30.90 41.00 0.30
N LEU A 308 -31.09 39.68 0.18
CA LEU A 308 -32.42 39.08 0.07
C LEU A 308 -33.23 39.28 1.35
N ARG A 309 -32.65 39.10 2.54
CA ARG A 309 -33.32 39.37 3.82
C ARG A 309 -33.77 40.83 3.92
N LEU A 310 -32.90 41.78 3.57
CA LEU A 310 -33.26 43.20 3.56
C LEU A 310 -34.36 43.52 2.53
N ALA A 311 -34.34 42.84 1.36
CA ALA A 311 -35.38 42.99 0.36
C ALA A 311 -36.72 42.37 0.81
N GLU A 312 -36.69 41.21 1.48
CA GLU A 312 -37.85 40.57 2.10
C GLU A 312 -38.43 41.45 3.21
N GLU A 313 -37.59 42.02 4.08
CA GLU A 313 -38.01 42.98 5.11
C GLU A 313 -38.67 44.21 4.48
N ARG A 314 -38.07 44.79 3.42
CA ARG A 314 -38.68 45.92 2.68
C ARG A 314 -40.00 45.55 2.03
N ASN A 315 -40.09 44.39 1.40
CA ASN A 315 -41.33 43.91 0.80
C ASN A 315 -42.40 43.62 1.85
N SER A 316 -42.01 43.04 2.99
CA SER A 316 -42.92 42.81 4.11
C SER A 316 -43.44 44.12 4.69
N ALA A 317 -42.59 45.13 4.85
CA ALA A 317 -42.97 46.46 5.30
C ALA A 317 -43.86 47.20 4.28
N ALA A 318 -43.57 47.04 2.99
CA ALA A 318 -44.42 47.57 1.93
C ALA A 318 -45.79 46.87 1.91
N ALA A 319 -45.83 45.55 2.12
CA ALA A 319 -47.08 44.78 2.20
C ALA A 319 -47.90 45.16 3.45
N THR A 320 -47.27 45.34 4.61
CA THR A 320 -47.96 45.81 5.83
C THR A 320 -48.47 47.24 5.67
N GLU A 321 -47.72 48.12 5.02
CA GLU A 321 -48.17 49.47 4.72
C GLU A 321 -49.32 49.48 3.69
N LEU A 322 -49.26 48.63 2.68
CA LEU A 322 -50.33 48.50 1.68
C LEU A 322 -51.61 47.95 2.33
N THR A 323 -51.49 46.92 3.18
CA THR A 323 -52.62 46.37 3.94
C THR A 323 -53.21 47.42 4.88
N ARG A 324 -52.38 48.16 5.63
CA ARG A 324 -52.83 49.30 6.45
C ARG A 324 -53.58 50.34 5.63
N ARG A 325 -53.07 50.75 4.46
CA ARG A 325 -53.76 51.70 3.57
C ARG A 325 -55.08 51.14 3.04
N THR A 326 -55.15 49.85 2.72
CA THR A 326 -56.42 49.23 2.30
C THR A 326 -57.42 49.14 3.45
N GLU A 327 -56.97 48.92 4.68
CA GLU A 327 -57.82 48.94 5.87
C GLU A 327 -58.31 50.35 6.16
N GLU A 328 -57.44 51.36 6.12
CA GLU A 328 -57.80 52.77 6.30
C GLU A 328 -58.80 53.26 5.26
N THR A 329 -58.59 52.92 3.98
CA THR A 329 -59.55 53.26 2.92
C THR A 329 -60.87 52.51 3.09
N ARG A 330 -60.84 51.25 3.55
CA ARG A 330 -62.05 50.48 3.88
C ARG A 330 -62.80 51.05 5.08
N GLU A 331 -62.11 51.46 6.13
CA GLU A 331 -62.69 52.11 7.31
C GLU A 331 -63.25 53.49 6.96
N ALA A 332 -62.52 54.29 6.18
CA ALA A 332 -63.01 55.58 5.68
C ALA A 332 -64.26 55.40 4.81
N ALA A 333 -64.28 54.40 3.92
CA ALA A 333 -65.45 54.08 3.11
C ALA A 333 -66.63 53.60 3.99
N LYS A 334 -66.36 52.81 5.03
CA LYS A 334 -67.37 52.37 6.00
C LYS A 334 -67.95 53.55 6.79
N MET A 335 -67.11 54.47 7.26
CA MET A 335 -67.54 55.67 7.96
C MET A 335 -68.31 56.61 7.05
N ALA A 336 -67.89 56.79 5.80
CA ALA A 336 -68.62 57.56 4.79
C ALA A 336 -69.99 56.94 4.48
N ALA A 337 -70.08 55.62 4.33
CA ALA A 337 -71.34 54.92 4.14
C ALA A 337 -72.25 55.04 5.38
N GLN A 338 -71.71 54.95 6.58
CA GLN A 338 -72.47 55.18 7.82
C GLN A 338 -72.97 56.62 7.94
N ALA A 339 -72.16 57.61 7.56
CA ALA A 339 -72.55 59.01 7.52
C ALA A 339 -73.65 59.27 6.48
N ALA A 340 -73.57 58.64 5.31
CA ALA A 340 -74.61 58.72 4.28
C ALA A 340 -75.94 58.13 4.77
N VAL A 341 -75.92 56.95 5.39
CA VAL A 341 -77.12 56.34 5.99
C VAL A 341 -77.68 57.18 7.14
N ALA A 342 -76.83 57.84 7.93
CA ALA A 342 -77.27 58.75 8.98
C ALA A 342 -77.94 60.00 8.39
N ALA A 343 -77.36 60.58 7.33
CA ALA A 343 -77.94 61.72 6.61
C ALA A 343 -79.30 61.36 6.00
N GLU A 344 -79.42 60.21 5.34
CA GLU A 344 -80.70 59.72 4.82
C GLU A 344 -81.75 59.54 5.92
N ARG A 345 -81.36 59.02 7.10
CA ARG A 345 -82.27 58.90 8.25
C ARG A 345 -82.72 60.25 8.78
N ASP A 346 -81.85 61.24 8.80
CA ASP A 346 -82.19 62.59 9.26
C ASP A 346 -83.07 63.33 8.25
N GLU A 347 -82.84 63.14 6.95
CA GLU A 347 -83.76 63.59 5.89
C GLU A 347 -85.14 62.93 6.01
N LEU A 348 -85.18 61.62 6.28
CA LEU A 348 -86.44 60.89 6.48
C LEU A 348 -87.20 61.40 7.71
N ARG A 349 -86.49 61.73 8.80
CA ARG A 349 -87.08 62.35 10.00
C ARG A 349 -87.60 63.75 9.71
N GLN A 350 -86.89 64.56 8.93
CA GLN A 350 -87.35 65.88 8.52
C GLN A 350 -88.62 65.78 7.65
N SER A 351 -88.67 64.81 6.75
CA SER A 351 -89.86 64.51 5.93
C SER A 351 -91.04 64.00 6.78
N GLN A 352 -90.80 63.21 7.82
CA GLN A 352 -91.83 62.79 8.77
C GLN A 352 -92.39 63.97 9.56
N LEU A 353 -91.53 64.88 10.03
CA LEU A 353 -91.95 66.10 10.74
C LEU A 353 -92.73 67.06 9.83
N SER A 354 -92.42 67.15 8.54
CA SER A 354 -93.22 67.94 7.59
C SER A 354 -94.60 67.31 7.36
N LEU A 355 -94.66 65.98 7.18
CA LEU A 355 -95.93 65.26 7.06
C LEU A 355 -96.83 65.42 8.29
N ASP A 356 -96.26 65.43 9.49
CA ASP A 356 -97.05 65.63 10.72
C ASP A 356 -97.54 67.08 10.87
N ARG A 357 -96.78 68.08 10.38
CA ARG A 357 -97.28 69.46 10.26
C ARG A 357 -98.45 69.55 9.28
N ASP A 358 -98.35 68.88 8.14
CA ASP A 358 -99.41 68.84 7.14
C ASP A 358 -100.68 68.15 7.67
N LYS A 359 -100.54 67.08 8.46
CA LYS A 359 -101.68 66.44 9.15
C LYS A 359 -102.38 67.37 10.13
N ILE A 360 -101.63 68.19 10.89
CA ILE A 360 -102.21 69.17 11.82
C ILE A 360 -102.95 70.27 11.04
N GLN A 361 -102.42 70.73 9.90
CA GLN A 361 -103.12 71.68 9.03
C GLN A 361 -104.41 71.09 8.44
N VAL A 362 -104.39 69.82 8.02
CA VAL A 362 -105.58 69.12 7.51
C VAL A 362 -106.62 68.91 8.62
N ALA A 363 -106.20 68.65 9.86
CA ALA A 363 -107.11 68.57 11.01
C ALA A 363 -107.77 69.93 11.30
N GLY A 364 -107.00 71.03 11.29
CA GLY A 364 -107.55 72.37 11.46
C GLY A 364 -108.53 72.79 10.36
N ILE A 365 -108.32 72.34 9.12
CA ILE A 365 -109.26 72.57 8.01
C ILE A 365 -110.55 71.75 8.20
N ARG A 366 -110.47 70.54 8.75
CA ARG A 366 -111.65 69.72 9.06
C ARG A 366 -112.50 70.33 10.16
N ASP A 367 -111.88 70.81 11.24
CA ASP A 367 -112.58 71.46 12.35
C ASP A 367 -113.27 72.77 11.89
N HIS A 368 -112.64 73.52 10.98
CA HIS A 368 -113.26 74.69 10.35
C HIS A 368 -114.45 74.32 9.45
N HIS A 369 -114.38 73.18 8.77
CA HIS A 369 -115.46 72.67 7.94
C HIS A 369 -116.67 72.18 8.75
N GLU A 370 -116.44 71.56 9.91
CA GLU A 370 -117.52 71.18 10.84
C GLU A 370 -118.20 72.41 11.45
N ALA A 371 -117.43 73.42 11.86
CA ALA A 371 -118.00 74.68 12.36
C ALA A 371 -118.85 75.43 11.31
N LEU A 372 -118.47 75.37 10.03
CA LEU A 372 -119.26 75.93 8.93
C LEU A 372 -120.54 75.12 8.67
N LYS A 373 -120.51 73.81 8.91
CA LYS A 373 -121.66 72.91 8.73
C LYS A 373 -122.72 73.14 9.82
N ASP A 374 -122.30 73.35 11.06
CA ASP A 374 -123.21 73.66 12.18
C ASP A 374 -123.86 75.05 12.05
N ARG A 375 -123.15 76.00 11.45
CA ARG A 375 -123.68 77.34 11.14
C ARG A 375 -124.76 77.30 10.04
N LEU A 376 -124.56 76.45 9.03
CA LEU A 376 -125.52 76.20 7.95
C LEU A 376 -126.79 75.45 8.43
N LEU A 377 -126.67 74.57 9.43
CA LEU A 377 -127.81 73.86 10.03
C LEU A 377 -128.68 74.77 10.91
N ALA A 378 -128.11 75.82 11.51
CA ALA A 378 -128.87 76.83 12.27
C ALA A 378 -129.65 77.79 11.35
N GLU A 379 -129.04 78.24 10.24
CA GLU A 379 -129.67 79.15 9.27
C GLU A 379 -130.76 78.46 8.43
N THR A 380 -130.66 77.15 8.19
CA THR A 380 -131.69 76.37 7.49
C THR A 380 -132.95 76.11 8.35
N ALA A 381 -132.82 76.01 9.66
CA ALA A 381 -133.95 75.84 10.58
C ALA A 381 -134.78 77.12 10.80
N GLU A 382 -134.19 78.30 10.61
CA GLU A 382 -134.90 79.59 10.65
C GLU A 382 -135.57 79.93 9.31
N ALA A 383 -135.00 79.49 8.19
CA ALA A 383 -135.60 79.58 6.86
C ALA A 383 -136.85 78.70 6.68
N GLU A 384 -136.92 77.53 7.31
CA GLU A 384 -138.08 76.61 7.23
C GLU A 384 -139.32 77.09 8.00
N ARG A 385 -139.15 77.88 9.07
CA ARG A 385 -140.27 78.47 9.84
C ARG A 385 -140.88 79.69 9.14
N SER A 386 -140.07 80.42 8.37
CA SER A 386 -140.49 81.50 7.47
C SER A 386 -141.22 80.99 6.22
N ALA A 387 -140.77 79.85 5.66
CA ALA A 387 -141.32 79.27 4.43
C ALA A 387 -142.71 78.62 4.58
N ASN A 388 -143.10 78.13 5.76
CA ASN A 388 -144.39 77.47 5.97
C ASN A 388 -145.56 78.45 6.23
N GLN A 389 -145.26 79.69 6.63
CA GLN A 389 -146.27 80.75 6.79
C GLN A 389 -146.57 81.46 5.44
N ALA A 390 -145.58 81.57 4.55
CA ALA A 390 -145.75 82.17 3.21
C ALA A 390 -146.46 81.24 2.19
N ARG A 391 -146.42 79.91 2.38
CA ARG A 391 -147.05 78.90 1.49
C ARG A 391 -148.58 78.86 1.54
N LYS A 392 -149.21 79.41 2.59
CA LYS A 392 -150.69 79.49 2.70
C LYS A 392 -151.28 80.73 2.01
N ASP A 393 -150.48 81.78 1.85
CA ASP A 393 -150.88 83.03 1.19
C ASP A 393 -150.52 83.05 -0.31
N ALA A 394 -149.54 82.25 -0.74
CA ALA A 394 -149.09 82.16 -2.15
C ALA A 394 -150.02 81.37 -3.09
N ARG A 395 -150.80 80.41 -2.61
CA ARG A 395 -151.75 79.63 -3.45
C ARG A 395 -152.95 80.44 -3.97
N ARG A 396 -153.19 81.64 -3.42
CA ARG A 396 -154.23 82.57 -3.91
C ARG A 396 -153.70 83.58 -4.93
N ALA A 397 -152.39 83.59 -5.21
CA ALA A 397 -151.73 84.49 -6.16
C ALA A 397 -151.21 83.78 -7.43
N GLU A 398 -151.25 82.44 -7.46
CA GLU A 398 -150.78 81.60 -8.59
C GLU A 398 -151.68 81.64 -9.84
N GLU A 399 -152.85 82.29 -9.80
CA GLU A 399 -153.72 82.49 -10.98
C GLU A 399 -153.35 83.75 -11.79
N GLY A 400 -152.34 84.53 -11.37
CA GLY A 400 -152.11 85.88 -11.90
C GLY A 400 -150.91 86.13 -12.82
N LEU A 401 -149.90 85.26 -12.93
CA LEU A 401 -148.59 85.71 -13.48
C LEU A 401 -147.89 84.71 -14.41
N SER A 402 -148.69 84.12 -15.30
CA SER A 402 -148.27 83.45 -16.54
C SER A 402 -147.63 84.38 -17.59
N ALA A 403 -146.80 85.35 -17.21
CA ALA A 403 -146.26 86.34 -18.16
C ALA A 403 -144.82 86.82 -17.89
N LYS A 404 -144.09 86.21 -16.95
CA LYS A 404 -142.64 86.45 -16.77
C LYS A 404 -141.82 85.18 -17.03
N THR A 405 -142.16 84.51 -18.13
CA THR A 405 -141.17 83.94 -19.04
C THR A 405 -139.96 84.87 -19.19
N ARG A 406 -138.81 84.27 -19.51
CA ARG A 406 -137.78 84.88 -20.37
C ARG A 406 -136.79 85.85 -19.76
N GLU A 407 -136.61 85.87 -18.46
CA GLU A 407 -135.43 86.52 -17.89
C GLU A 407 -134.58 85.48 -17.14
N LEU A 408 -133.60 84.95 -17.88
CA LEU A 408 -132.27 84.56 -17.41
C LEU A 408 -132.18 83.13 -16.83
N GLU A 409 -131.93 82.04 -17.55
CA GLU A 409 -131.15 81.81 -18.79
C GLU A 409 -129.71 82.33 -18.81
N GLU A 410 -129.28 83.14 -17.85
CA GLU A 410 -127.89 83.58 -17.77
C GLU A 410 -127.40 83.54 -16.33
N ALA A 411 -126.26 82.89 -16.17
CA ALA A 411 -125.51 82.74 -14.92
C ALA A 411 -126.16 81.80 -13.89
N ARG A 412 -125.96 80.49 -14.08
CA ARG A 412 -125.21 79.67 -13.09
C ARG A 412 -125.23 78.22 -13.55
N GLU A 413 -124.13 77.75 -14.11
CA GLU A 413 -122.97 77.25 -13.35
C GLU A 413 -123.20 75.81 -12.91
N GLN A 414 -122.06 75.11 -12.79
CA GLN A 414 -121.94 73.68 -12.52
C GLN A 414 -122.19 72.89 -13.81
N ILE A 415 -121.17 72.42 -14.53
CA ILE A 415 -120.42 71.19 -14.22
C ILE A 415 -119.57 70.96 -15.50
N GLN A 416 -118.28 70.66 -15.56
CA GLN A 416 -117.28 70.28 -14.58
C GLN A 416 -115.93 70.13 -15.31
N LEU A 417 -114.86 70.55 -14.62
CA LEU A 417 -113.59 69.82 -14.44
C LEU A 417 -112.58 69.77 -15.59
N LEU A 418 -111.82 70.86 -15.59
CA LEU A 418 -110.39 70.96 -15.85
C LEU A 418 -109.49 69.82 -15.29
N LYS A 419 -108.43 69.53 -16.06
CA LYS A 419 -107.03 69.38 -15.62
C LYS A 419 -106.64 68.19 -14.73
N VAL A 420 -106.32 67.04 -15.32
CA VAL A 420 -105.31 66.11 -14.75
C VAL A 420 -104.56 65.37 -15.89
N ALA A 421 -103.23 65.19 -15.69
CA ALA A 421 -102.31 64.28 -16.38
C ALA A 421 -101.47 64.80 -17.58
N GLY A 422 -100.69 65.87 -17.38
CA GLY A 422 -99.77 66.40 -18.39
C GLY A 422 -98.30 66.60 -17.96
N GLN A 423 -97.82 65.97 -16.88
CA GLN A 423 -96.44 66.20 -16.39
C GLN A 423 -95.77 64.91 -15.88
N GLN A 424 -95.37 64.00 -16.79
CA GLN A 424 -94.52 62.83 -16.48
C GLN A 424 -93.47 62.50 -17.56
N VAL A 425 -93.14 63.41 -18.47
CA VAL A 425 -92.25 63.09 -19.63
C VAL A 425 -90.80 63.57 -19.46
N VAL A 426 -90.49 64.42 -18.48
CA VAL A 426 -89.13 65.00 -18.35
C VAL A 426 -88.19 64.16 -17.48
N ALA A 427 -88.70 63.29 -16.58
CA ALA A 427 -87.87 62.47 -15.69
C ALA A 427 -87.22 61.25 -16.38
N PHE A 428 -87.89 60.64 -17.37
CA PHE A 428 -87.38 59.43 -18.05
C PHE A 428 -86.28 59.68 -19.09
N GLN A 429 -86.02 60.94 -19.48
CA GLN A 429 -84.97 61.26 -20.46
C GLN A 429 -83.57 61.39 -19.83
N GLN A 430 -83.48 61.69 -18.54
CA GLN A 430 -82.19 61.87 -17.84
C GLN A 430 -81.56 60.55 -17.37
N GLU A 431 -82.37 59.52 -17.06
CA GLU A 431 -81.87 58.19 -16.70
C GLU A 431 -81.33 57.41 -17.93
N LEU A 432 -81.84 57.69 -19.13
CA LEU A 432 -81.39 57.07 -20.39
C LEU A 432 -80.03 57.60 -20.88
N GLU A 433 -79.60 58.79 -20.45
CA GLU A 433 -78.29 59.36 -20.79
C GLU A 433 -77.18 58.81 -19.87
N VAL A 434 -77.49 58.53 -18.60
CA VAL A 434 -76.56 57.91 -17.63
C VAL A 434 -76.25 56.46 -18.02
N VAL A 435 -77.26 55.68 -18.41
CA VAL A 435 -77.05 54.29 -18.87
C VAL A 435 -76.27 54.22 -20.21
N ARG A 436 -76.36 55.27 -21.05
CA ARG A 436 -75.60 55.36 -22.30
C ARG A 436 -74.13 55.73 -22.06
N SER A 437 -73.82 56.56 -21.07
CA SER A 437 -72.44 56.90 -20.71
C SER A 437 -71.73 55.74 -20.00
N GLU A 438 -72.43 54.99 -19.16
CA GLU A 438 -71.91 53.77 -18.53
C GLU A 438 -71.62 52.66 -19.55
N LYS A 439 -72.50 52.48 -20.54
CA LYS A 439 -72.27 51.54 -21.65
C LYS A 439 -71.10 51.94 -22.54
N ALA A 440 -70.81 53.24 -22.70
CA ALA A 440 -69.63 53.72 -23.42
C ALA A 440 -68.33 53.49 -22.63
N ALA A 441 -68.36 53.73 -21.31
CA ALA A 441 -67.22 53.48 -20.42
C ALA A 441 -66.85 51.99 -20.35
N LEU A 442 -67.85 51.10 -20.26
CA LEU A 442 -67.61 49.64 -20.24
C LEU A 442 -67.09 49.11 -21.57
N ARG A 443 -67.46 49.72 -22.71
CA ARG A 443 -66.88 49.38 -24.02
C ARG A 443 -65.43 49.83 -24.13
N HIS A 444 -65.11 51.01 -23.62
CA HIS A 444 -63.73 51.49 -23.59
C HIS A 444 -62.83 50.62 -22.68
N MET A 445 -63.33 50.17 -21.51
CA MET A 445 -62.58 49.25 -20.64
C MET A 445 -62.39 47.86 -21.27
N LEU A 446 -63.40 47.37 -21.99
CA LEU A 446 -63.31 46.10 -22.72
C LEU A 446 -62.28 46.19 -23.87
N ASP A 447 -62.21 47.32 -24.56
CA ASP A 447 -61.24 47.51 -25.64
C ASP A 447 -59.81 47.73 -25.10
N THR A 448 -59.64 48.35 -23.92
CA THR A 448 -58.33 48.42 -23.25
C THR A 448 -57.86 47.06 -22.72
N GLU A 449 -58.78 46.24 -22.20
CA GLU A 449 -58.49 44.85 -21.78
C GLU A 449 -58.12 43.97 -22.99
N LYS A 450 -58.82 44.10 -24.12
CA LYS A 450 -58.44 43.41 -25.37
C LYS A 450 -57.07 43.83 -25.89
N GLN A 451 -56.72 45.10 -25.79
CA GLN A 451 -55.39 45.59 -26.17
C GLN A 451 -54.30 45.11 -25.20
N ALA A 452 -54.60 45.00 -23.89
CA ALA A 452 -53.69 44.42 -22.91
C ALA A 452 -53.50 42.92 -23.14
N HIS A 453 -54.57 42.19 -23.47
CA HIS A 453 -54.53 40.76 -23.77
C HIS A 453 -53.75 40.47 -25.06
N ALA A 454 -53.91 41.30 -26.10
CA ALA A 454 -53.12 41.18 -27.34
C ALA A 454 -51.63 41.49 -27.13
N ARG A 455 -51.29 42.41 -26.22
CA ARG A 455 -49.89 42.67 -25.83
C ARG A 455 -49.29 41.49 -25.04
N ALA A 456 -50.05 40.91 -24.13
CA ALA A 456 -49.63 39.74 -23.36
C ALA A 456 -49.43 38.50 -24.26
N GLU A 457 -50.29 38.30 -25.27
CA GLU A 457 -50.13 37.23 -26.26
C GLU A 457 -48.88 37.43 -27.14
N ALA A 458 -48.60 38.67 -27.56
CA ALA A 458 -47.38 38.99 -28.31
C ALA A 458 -46.10 38.78 -27.47
N GLU A 459 -46.13 39.11 -26.17
CA GLU A 459 -45.01 38.84 -25.25
C GLU A 459 -44.82 37.34 -25.02
N LEU A 460 -45.90 36.55 -24.95
CA LEU A 460 -45.85 35.09 -24.87
C LEU A 460 -45.24 34.46 -26.13
N GLU A 461 -45.61 34.93 -27.33
CA GLU A 461 -44.99 34.49 -28.58
C GLU A 461 -43.50 34.87 -28.66
N GLN A 462 -43.13 36.04 -28.16
CA GLN A 462 -41.74 36.49 -28.10
C GLN A 462 -40.91 35.58 -27.17
N LEU A 463 -41.42 35.28 -25.97
CA LEU A 463 -40.79 34.37 -25.02
C LEU A 463 -40.72 32.93 -25.52
N GLN A 464 -41.69 32.47 -26.32
CA GLN A 464 -41.63 31.17 -26.98
C GLN A 464 -40.52 31.12 -28.05
N LYS A 465 -40.32 32.20 -28.82
CA LYS A 465 -39.20 32.32 -29.78
C LYS A 465 -37.84 32.37 -29.08
N ASP A 466 -37.75 33.07 -27.95
CA ASP A 466 -36.52 33.12 -27.17
C ASP A 466 -36.22 31.76 -26.51
N ARG A 467 -37.25 31.03 -26.06
CA ARG A 467 -37.11 29.66 -25.54
C ARG A 467 -36.61 28.68 -26.60
N THR A 468 -37.11 28.74 -27.84
CA THR A 468 -36.62 27.87 -28.92
C THR A 468 -35.21 28.23 -29.36
N ARG A 469 -34.87 29.53 -29.38
CA ARG A 469 -33.52 30.01 -29.66
C ARG A 469 -32.51 29.57 -28.61
N LEU A 470 -32.82 29.75 -27.32
CA LEU A 470 -31.98 29.27 -26.22
C LEU A 470 -31.88 27.73 -26.20
N GLY A 471 -32.95 27.03 -26.60
CA GLY A 471 -32.92 25.59 -26.79
C GLY A 471 -31.90 25.15 -27.87
N ALA A 472 -31.87 25.85 -29.01
CA ALA A 472 -30.90 25.59 -30.07
C ALA A 472 -29.46 25.91 -29.63
N GLU A 473 -29.24 27.01 -28.90
CA GLU A 473 -27.92 27.37 -28.34
C GLU A 473 -27.43 26.31 -27.33
N VAL A 474 -28.32 25.76 -26.50
CA VAL A 474 -27.98 24.67 -25.57
C VAL A 474 -27.63 23.37 -26.31
N GLU A 475 -28.35 23.03 -27.39
CA GLU A 475 -28.00 21.87 -28.23
C GLU A 475 -26.67 22.06 -28.96
N GLU A 476 -26.38 23.26 -29.44
CA GLU A 476 -25.09 23.61 -30.04
C GLU A 476 -23.95 23.48 -29.03
N LEU A 477 -24.12 23.99 -27.82
CA LEU A 477 -23.16 23.84 -26.71
C LEU A 477 -22.97 22.38 -26.29
N ARG A 478 -24.02 21.56 -26.28
CA ARG A 478 -23.92 20.11 -26.03
C ARG A 478 -23.13 19.41 -27.13
N SER A 479 -23.35 19.78 -28.39
CA SER A 479 -22.59 19.22 -29.52
C SER A 479 -21.11 19.59 -29.47
N LEU A 480 -20.79 20.83 -29.05
CA LEU A 480 -19.42 21.29 -28.85
C LEU A 480 -18.77 20.62 -27.65
N HIS A 481 -19.51 20.41 -26.56
CA HIS A 481 -19.04 19.67 -25.40
C HIS A 481 -18.70 18.22 -25.76
N GLY A 482 -19.56 17.52 -26.49
CA GLY A 482 -19.27 16.16 -26.98
C GLY A 482 -18.03 16.09 -27.87
N LYS A 483 -17.84 17.07 -28.76
CA LYS A 483 -16.60 17.16 -29.58
C LYS A 483 -15.35 17.45 -28.76
N LEU A 484 -15.47 18.16 -27.64
CA LEU A 484 -14.35 18.43 -26.73
C LEU A 484 -14.03 17.20 -25.86
N GLU A 485 -15.04 16.46 -25.40
CA GLU A 485 -14.85 15.18 -24.71
C GLU A 485 -14.19 14.15 -25.63
N GLU A 486 -14.62 14.04 -26.89
CA GLU A 486 -14.01 13.15 -27.87
C GLU A 486 -12.53 13.52 -28.12
N LYS A 487 -12.21 14.82 -28.17
CA LYS A 487 -10.83 15.31 -28.25
C LYS A 487 -10.04 15.08 -26.96
N LEU A 488 -10.67 15.15 -25.80
CA LEU A 488 -10.03 14.86 -24.51
C LEU A 488 -9.68 13.37 -24.40
N VAL A 489 -10.61 12.50 -24.78
CA VAL A 489 -10.39 11.04 -24.85
C VAL A 489 -9.33 10.69 -25.89
N ALA A 490 -9.31 11.38 -27.05
CA ALA A 490 -8.23 11.24 -28.01
C ALA A 490 -6.88 11.68 -27.42
N ALA A 491 -6.84 12.79 -26.68
CA ALA A 491 -5.63 13.32 -26.03
C ALA A 491 -5.14 12.44 -24.86
N GLU A 492 -6.04 11.79 -24.12
CA GLU A 492 -5.71 10.82 -23.05
C GLU A 492 -5.13 9.51 -23.61
N ASN A 493 -5.46 9.16 -24.86
CA ASN A 493 -4.87 8.01 -25.54
C ASN A 493 -3.47 8.29 -26.12
N VAL A 494 -3.09 9.56 -26.36
CA VAL A 494 -1.75 9.96 -26.83
C VAL A 494 -0.60 9.55 -25.87
N PRO A 495 -0.68 9.76 -24.53
CA PRO A 495 0.36 9.31 -23.62
C PRO A 495 0.50 7.78 -23.60
N SER A 496 -0.59 7.02 -23.81
CA SER A 496 -0.51 5.55 -23.89
C SER A 496 0.25 5.08 -25.15
N ALA A 497 0.05 5.77 -26.28
CA ALA A 497 0.77 5.50 -27.53
C ALA A 497 2.25 5.90 -27.44
N LEU A 498 2.55 7.04 -26.81
CA LEU A 498 3.92 7.50 -26.56
C LEU A 498 4.66 6.60 -25.57
N VAL A 499 3.99 6.11 -24.52
CA VAL A 499 4.57 5.15 -23.57
C VAL A 499 4.90 3.83 -24.27
N ARG A 500 4.03 3.36 -25.17
CA ARG A 500 4.29 2.17 -25.99
C ARG A 500 5.49 2.37 -26.94
N GLN A 501 5.59 3.52 -27.59
CA GLN A 501 6.74 3.86 -28.43
C GLN A 501 8.05 4.00 -27.62
N LEU A 502 7.99 4.57 -26.42
CA LEU A 502 9.14 4.66 -25.51
C LEU A 502 9.57 3.30 -24.96
N GLN A 503 8.63 2.39 -24.69
CA GLN A 503 8.96 1.01 -24.34
C GLN A 503 9.60 0.26 -25.51
N GLU A 504 9.11 0.48 -26.72
CA GLU A 504 9.67 -0.14 -27.91
C GLU A 504 11.08 0.38 -28.20
N THR A 505 11.33 1.70 -28.12
CA THR A 505 12.69 2.25 -28.28
C THR A 505 13.63 1.83 -27.16
N ARG A 506 13.13 1.71 -25.92
CA ARG A 506 13.92 1.17 -24.80
C ARG A 506 14.29 -0.31 -25.00
N SER A 507 13.38 -1.11 -25.55
CA SER A 507 13.68 -2.51 -25.89
C SER A 507 14.72 -2.61 -27.01
N ARG A 508 14.65 -1.76 -28.04
CA ARG A 508 15.64 -1.68 -29.13
C ARG A 508 17.02 -1.22 -28.63
N LEU A 509 17.07 -0.20 -27.78
CA LEU A 509 18.30 0.24 -27.13
C LEU A 509 18.89 -0.84 -26.22
N SER A 510 18.06 -1.61 -25.53
CA SER A 510 18.52 -2.74 -24.72
C SER A 510 19.11 -3.86 -25.57
N THR A 511 18.52 -4.16 -26.73
CA THR A 511 19.07 -5.17 -27.65
C THR A 511 20.37 -4.69 -28.28
N GLU A 512 20.44 -3.43 -28.72
CA GLU A 512 21.67 -2.84 -29.26
C GLU A 512 22.77 -2.76 -28.19
N ALA A 513 22.44 -2.40 -26.95
CA ALA A 513 23.38 -2.43 -25.84
C ALA A 513 23.94 -3.85 -25.63
N SER A 514 23.08 -4.88 -25.63
CA SER A 514 23.52 -6.26 -25.50
C SER A 514 24.38 -6.75 -26.69
N GLU A 515 24.10 -6.25 -27.90
CA GLU A 515 24.92 -6.53 -29.09
C GLU A 515 26.28 -5.83 -29.02
N THR A 516 26.33 -4.58 -28.55
CA THR A 516 27.62 -3.88 -28.33
C THR A 516 28.45 -4.54 -27.24
N GLU A 517 27.83 -5.03 -26.18
CA GLU A 517 28.50 -5.80 -25.12
C GLU A 517 29.08 -7.10 -25.69
N ARG A 518 28.29 -7.82 -26.51
CA ARG A 518 28.72 -9.04 -27.19
C ARG A 518 29.87 -8.76 -28.17
N LEU A 519 29.81 -7.68 -28.94
CA LEU A 519 30.87 -7.27 -29.85
C LEU A 519 32.14 -6.86 -29.10
N ARG A 520 32.03 -6.16 -27.96
CA ARG A 520 33.18 -5.86 -27.09
C ARG A 520 33.83 -7.12 -26.55
N GLN A 521 33.05 -8.09 -26.10
CA GLN A 521 33.57 -9.38 -25.65
C GLN A 521 34.27 -10.14 -26.79
N GLN A 522 33.70 -10.12 -27.99
CA GLN A 522 34.34 -10.71 -29.18
C GLN A 522 35.65 -9.99 -29.54
N LEU A 523 35.69 -8.66 -29.42
CA LEU A 523 36.88 -7.86 -29.68
C LEU A 523 37.97 -8.11 -28.62
N GLN A 524 37.60 -8.25 -27.35
CA GLN A 524 38.51 -8.62 -26.28
C GLN A 524 39.09 -10.02 -26.48
N VAL A 525 38.28 -10.99 -26.93
CA VAL A 525 38.76 -12.33 -27.30
C VAL A 525 39.68 -12.28 -28.52
N ALA A 526 39.38 -11.43 -29.52
CA ALA A 526 40.24 -11.22 -30.68
C ALA A 526 41.56 -10.55 -30.29
N GLU A 527 41.56 -9.59 -29.37
CA GLU A 527 42.76 -8.94 -28.82
C GLU A 527 43.60 -9.93 -28.02
N GLN A 528 42.99 -10.80 -27.22
CA GLN A 528 43.70 -11.87 -26.50
C GLN A 528 44.29 -12.92 -27.47
N ARG A 529 43.62 -13.20 -28.60
CA ARG A 529 44.16 -14.05 -29.67
C ARG A 529 45.26 -13.35 -30.49
N ALA A 530 45.23 -12.02 -30.58
CA ALA A 530 46.25 -11.21 -31.25
C ALA A 530 47.46 -10.87 -30.34
N ALA A 531 47.32 -10.97 -29.02
CA ALA A 531 48.40 -10.79 -28.05
C ALA A 531 49.64 -11.67 -28.33
N PRO A 532 49.52 -12.98 -28.66
CA PRO A 532 50.68 -13.75 -29.10
C PRO A 532 51.28 -13.20 -30.40
N HIS A 533 50.47 -12.76 -31.37
CA HIS A 533 51.00 -12.14 -32.59
C HIS A 533 51.77 -10.84 -32.32
N ARG A 534 51.41 -10.05 -31.30
CA ARG A 534 52.21 -8.89 -30.87
C ARG A 534 53.55 -9.32 -30.29
N THR A 535 53.61 -10.42 -29.53
CA THR A 535 54.91 -10.96 -29.08
C THR A 535 55.75 -11.51 -30.23
N TRP A 536 55.13 -12.06 -31.28
CA TRP A 536 55.83 -12.46 -32.50
C TRP A 536 56.35 -11.25 -33.31
N VAL A 537 55.58 -10.17 -33.44
CA VAL A 537 56.03 -8.93 -34.08
C VAL A 537 57.14 -8.26 -33.27
N SER A 538 57.06 -8.30 -31.94
CA SER A 538 58.12 -7.81 -31.05
C SER A 538 59.39 -8.65 -31.18
N ALA A 539 59.26 -9.97 -31.30
CA ALA A 539 60.38 -10.87 -31.55
C ALA A 539 60.99 -10.67 -32.95
N LEU A 540 60.17 -10.37 -33.97
CA LEU A 540 60.63 -10.01 -35.30
C LEU A 540 61.32 -8.65 -35.33
N GLN A 541 60.83 -7.65 -34.60
CA GLN A 541 61.50 -6.34 -34.45
C GLN A 541 62.80 -6.43 -33.65
N ASN A 542 62.87 -7.32 -32.65
CA ASN A 542 64.12 -7.60 -31.93
C ASN A 542 65.12 -8.34 -32.82
N LEU A 543 64.68 -9.27 -33.67
CA LEU A 543 65.50 -9.90 -34.70
C LEU A 543 65.96 -8.89 -35.77
N GLU A 544 65.10 -7.95 -36.14
CA GLU A 544 65.41 -6.89 -37.11
C GLU A 544 66.39 -5.85 -36.52
N GLN A 545 66.32 -5.57 -35.21
CA GLN A 545 67.29 -4.78 -34.46
C GLN A 545 68.61 -5.53 -34.23
N GLU A 546 68.59 -6.85 -34.01
CA GLU A 546 69.78 -7.69 -33.96
C GLU A 546 70.48 -7.75 -35.34
N LEU A 547 69.72 -7.83 -36.43
CA LEU A 547 70.23 -7.74 -37.81
C LEU A 547 70.75 -6.34 -38.16
N HIS A 548 70.09 -5.26 -37.72
CA HIS A 548 70.59 -3.89 -37.90
C HIS A 548 71.84 -3.59 -37.04
N SER A 549 72.05 -4.29 -35.92
CA SER A 549 73.25 -4.13 -35.09
C SER A 549 74.51 -4.81 -35.65
N GLN A 550 74.37 -5.64 -36.69
CA GLN A 550 75.50 -6.26 -37.42
C GLN A 550 75.85 -5.60 -38.75
N SER A 551 75.13 -4.54 -39.16
CA SER A 551 75.35 -3.89 -40.46
C SER A 551 75.47 -2.37 -40.31
N CYS A 552 76.50 -1.92 -39.57
CA CYS A 552 77.02 -0.56 -39.72
C CYS A 552 77.93 -0.49 -40.95
N ALA A 553 77.38 -0.14 -42.11
CA ALA A 553 78.13 0.54 -43.17
C ALA A 553 77.17 1.23 -44.14
N SER A 554 77.55 2.47 -44.51
CA SER A 554 77.01 3.34 -45.56
C SER A 554 75.69 4.07 -45.31
N ASP A 555 75.83 5.28 -44.75
CA ASP A 555 75.56 6.59 -45.36
C ASP A 555 74.27 6.89 -46.16
N PRO A 556 73.87 8.18 -46.18
CA PRO A 556 72.48 8.62 -46.22
C PRO A 556 72.11 9.26 -47.56
N TRP A 557 70.89 9.07 -48.05
CA TRP A 557 70.31 9.97 -49.06
C TRP A 557 68.82 10.29 -48.81
N PRO A 558 68.39 11.54 -49.09
CA PRO A 558 67.04 12.07 -48.85
C PRO A 558 66.17 12.03 -50.12
N PHE A 559 64.83 11.96 -50.04
CA PHE A 559 63.90 12.70 -50.92
C PHE A 559 62.38 12.32 -50.77
N TRP A 560 61.52 13.36 -50.61
CA TRP A 560 60.18 13.65 -51.21
C TRP A 560 58.97 12.73 -50.87
N HIS A 561 57.69 13.10 -50.90
CA HIS A 561 56.85 14.21 -51.41
C HIS A 561 55.58 14.18 -50.51
N GLU A 562 55.12 15.31 -49.96
CA GLU A 562 53.86 16.03 -50.27
C GLU A 562 52.48 15.45 -49.86
N PRO A 563 51.49 16.35 -49.63
CA PRO A 563 50.21 16.06 -48.99
C PRO A 563 49.05 15.89 -49.99
N ILE A 564 48.05 15.08 -49.64
CA ILE A 564 46.76 15.06 -50.35
C ILE A 564 45.64 15.20 -49.32
N GLY A 565 44.95 16.33 -49.39
CA GLY A 565 43.66 16.55 -48.76
C GLY A 565 42.47 16.12 -49.64
N ARG A 566 41.27 16.52 -49.18
CA ARG A 566 39.90 16.37 -49.75
C ARG A 566 39.23 15.03 -49.37
N ALA A 567 37.93 14.96 -49.10
CA ALA A 567 36.85 15.95 -49.13
C ALA A 567 35.63 15.49 -48.29
N GLN A 568 34.88 16.52 -47.91
CA GLN A 568 33.45 16.60 -47.58
C GLN A 568 32.51 15.45 -47.99
N LYS A 569 31.61 15.12 -47.06
CA LYS A 569 30.16 14.87 -47.26
C LYS A 569 29.48 15.36 -45.97
N LYS A 570 28.88 16.55 -45.89
CA LYS A 570 27.54 16.91 -46.38
C LYS A 570 26.54 15.75 -46.27
N VAL A 571 25.90 15.62 -45.12
CA VAL A 571 24.57 15.04 -45.01
C VAL A 571 23.63 16.17 -44.60
N VAL A 572 22.91 16.64 -45.60
CA VAL A 572 21.68 17.42 -45.48
C VAL A 572 20.59 16.42 -45.11
N ILE A 573 19.85 16.68 -44.04
CA ILE A 573 18.49 16.14 -43.89
C ILE A 573 17.58 17.37 -43.73
N ASN A 574 17.00 17.76 -44.86
CA ASN A 574 15.75 18.50 -44.92
C ASN A 574 14.61 17.46 -45.02
N GLY A 575 13.51 17.75 -44.33
CA GLY A 575 12.24 17.02 -44.40
C GLY A 575 11.37 17.53 -43.25
N VAL A 576 10.78 18.73 -43.35
CA VAL A 576 9.47 19.01 -43.98
C VAL A 576 8.33 18.26 -43.27
N GLY A 577 7.43 19.04 -42.66
CA GLY A 577 6.22 18.53 -42.03
C GLY A 577 5.44 19.60 -41.28
N SER A 578 5.07 20.68 -41.96
CA SER A 578 3.95 21.54 -41.58
C SER A 578 2.64 20.77 -41.60
N PHE A 579 1.71 21.00 -40.66
CA PHE A 579 0.31 21.36 -40.95
C PHE A 579 -0.45 21.65 -39.63
N SER A 580 -1.12 22.82 -39.63
CA SER A 580 -2.35 23.24 -38.92
C SER A 580 -2.57 22.86 -37.46
#